data_AF-A0A8H2X4Q2-F1
#
_entry.id   AF-A0A8H2X4Q2-F1
#
_cell.length_a   1.000
_cell.length_b   1.000
_cell.length_c   1.000
_cell.angle_alpha   90.00
_cell.angle_beta   90.00
_cell.angle_gamma   90.00
#
_symmetry.space_group_name_H-M   'P 1'
#
loop_
_entity.id
_entity.type
_entity.pdbx_description
1 polymer ?
#
loop_
_entity_poly.entity_id
_entity_poly.type
_entity_poly.pdbx_seq_one_letter_code
_entity_poly.pdbx_strand_id
1 'polypeptide(L)'
;MATASYPYPLIPTPPGDWQNSLHEMQAIRMAALHNIIIRSFNAIIYHAPNVTESNVPSFIKFCRAVGDVVHEHHQTEEEVMFPYFEEKLGKGAMDANVNQHHDFMPQFDEWNEHCKKILANEEKYESTKFITMLRRSTDLLSAHLVDEIPTLEASIMKSHFSDAELRELEIRIGKKIQECISVWIMPILFVSGDLSYNSWFPDEIPTPVIFFARHIAMRIGGDMWKWGQSDRYCQLKNEFKPMYTAASS
;
A
#
# COMPACT_ATOMS: atom_id res chain seq x y z
N MET A 1 -7.07 -4.83 22.91
CA MET A 1 -6.94 -5.60 21.66
C MET A 1 -5.57 -6.26 21.67
N ALA A 2 -5.46 -7.52 21.27
CA ALA A 2 -4.15 -8.15 21.11
C ALA A 2 -3.42 -7.41 19.97
N THR A 3 -2.19 -6.96 20.22
CA THR A 3 -1.34 -6.39 19.17
C THR A 3 -1.10 -7.45 18.10
N ALA A 4 -1.25 -7.11 16.82
CA ALA A 4 -0.99 -8.07 15.74
C ALA A 4 0.44 -8.64 15.83
N SER A 5 0.66 -9.86 15.37
CA SER A 5 2.03 -10.40 15.30
C SER A 5 2.84 -9.63 14.25
N TYR A 6 4.11 -9.39 14.53
CA TYR A 6 5.08 -8.92 13.52
C TYR A 6 5.82 -10.13 12.93
N PRO A 7 6.03 -10.21 11.60
CA PRO A 7 5.54 -9.28 10.57
C PRO A 7 4.02 -9.38 10.38
N TYR A 8 3.41 -8.30 9.88
CA TYR A 8 2.04 -8.37 9.38
C TYR A 8 1.98 -9.38 8.23
N PRO A 9 1.03 -10.33 8.24
CA PRO A 9 0.93 -11.35 7.21
C PRO A 9 0.56 -10.74 5.87
N LEU A 10 1.07 -11.33 4.80
CA LEU A 10 0.66 -10.96 3.44
C LEU A 10 -0.70 -11.58 3.12
N ILE A 11 -1.46 -10.88 2.27
CA ILE A 11 -2.72 -11.35 1.74
C ILE A 11 -2.44 -12.33 0.60
N PRO A 12 -2.92 -13.59 0.65
CA PRO A 12 -2.80 -14.52 -0.46
C PRO A 12 -3.40 -13.96 -1.74
N THR A 13 -2.76 -14.18 -2.88
CA THR A 13 -3.29 -13.74 -4.18
C THR A 13 -4.64 -14.42 -4.45
N PRO A 14 -5.74 -13.66 -4.63
CA PRO A 14 -7.02 -14.23 -5.00
C PRO A 14 -6.94 -15.05 -6.30
N PRO A 15 -7.75 -16.11 -6.47
CA PRO A 15 -7.74 -16.91 -7.69
C PRO A 15 -8.37 -16.15 -8.86
N GLY A 16 -7.81 -16.30 -10.06
CA GLY A 16 -8.40 -15.77 -11.29
C GLY A 16 -7.37 -15.43 -12.38
N ASP A 17 -7.88 -14.99 -13.53
CA ASP A 17 -7.11 -14.52 -14.67
C ASP A 17 -7.03 -12.99 -14.67
N TRP A 18 -5.96 -12.47 -14.07
CA TRP A 18 -5.67 -11.04 -14.05
C TRP A 18 -5.40 -10.44 -15.43
N GLN A 19 -5.02 -11.23 -16.46
CA GLN A 19 -4.71 -10.70 -17.78
C GLN A 19 -5.96 -10.44 -18.61
N ASN A 20 -6.92 -11.36 -18.53
CA ASN A 20 -8.02 -11.41 -19.48
C ASN A 20 -9.41 -11.19 -18.86
N SER A 21 -9.52 -11.11 -17.52
CA SER A 21 -10.81 -10.99 -16.83
C SER A 21 -10.83 -9.76 -15.91
N LEU A 22 -11.55 -8.72 -16.33
CA LEU A 22 -11.72 -7.51 -15.52
C LEU A 22 -12.41 -7.78 -14.19
N HIS A 23 -13.33 -8.76 -14.16
CA HIS A 23 -14.03 -9.14 -12.93
C HIS A 23 -13.13 -9.83 -11.92
N GLU A 24 -12.21 -10.68 -12.38
CA GLU A 24 -11.29 -11.40 -11.49
C GLU A 24 -10.11 -10.51 -11.10
N MET A 25 -9.72 -9.58 -11.96
CA MET A 25 -8.61 -8.67 -11.73
C MET A 25 -8.81 -7.73 -10.52
N GLN A 26 -10.06 -7.37 -10.15
CA GLN A 26 -10.33 -6.38 -9.08
C GLN A 26 -9.73 -6.81 -7.73
N ALA A 27 -10.15 -7.97 -7.20
CA ALA A 27 -9.60 -8.49 -5.95
C ALA A 27 -8.09 -8.78 -6.04
N ILE A 28 -7.62 -9.27 -7.20
CA ILE A 28 -6.19 -9.59 -7.41
C ILE A 28 -5.33 -8.33 -7.29
N ARG A 29 -5.74 -7.24 -7.95
CA ARG A 29 -5.00 -5.96 -7.90
C ARG A 29 -5.06 -5.32 -6.52
N MET A 30 -6.20 -5.41 -5.85
CA MET A 30 -6.32 -4.87 -4.49
C MET A 30 -5.39 -5.59 -3.52
N ALA A 31 -5.40 -6.92 -3.52
CA ALA A 31 -4.49 -7.72 -2.69
C ALA A 31 -3.01 -7.40 -3.00
N ALA A 32 -2.66 -7.14 -4.25
CA ALA A 32 -1.30 -6.75 -4.64
C ALA A 32 -0.90 -5.38 -4.08
N LEU A 33 -1.75 -4.36 -4.20
CA LEU A 33 -1.52 -3.03 -3.63
C LEU A 33 -1.44 -3.07 -2.10
N HIS A 34 -2.35 -3.81 -1.46
CA HIS A 34 -2.34 -4.02 -0.01
C HIS A 34 -1.06 -4.69 0.46
N ASN A 35 -0.54 -5.66 -0.29
CA ASN A 35 0.75 -6.28 0.03
C ASN A 35 1.93 -5.32 -0.10
N ILE A 36 1.88 -4.31 -0.98
CA ILE A 36 2.89 -3.24 -1.04
C ILE A 36 2.84 -2.38 0.24
N ILE A 37 1.64 -2.06 0.71
CA ILE A 37 1.41 -1.30 1.96
C ILE A 37 1.92 -2.12 3.17
N ILE A 38 1.51 -3.38 3.28
CA ILE A 38 1.92 -4.31 4.35
C ILE A 38 3.46 -4.44 4.39
N ARG A 39 4.10 -4.68 3.24
CA ARG A 39 5.57 -4.77 3.16
C ARG A 39 6.25 -3.48 3.56
N SER A 40 5.68 -2.33 3.21
CA SER A 40 6.20 -1.03 3.62
C SER A 40 6.20 -0.90 5.14
N PHE A 41 5.11 -1.24 5.82
CA PHE A 41 5.07 -1.22 7.29
C PHE A 41 5.98 -2.26 7.93
N ASN A 42 6.07 -3.46 7.37
CA ASN A 42 7.01 -4.47 7.83
C ASN A 42 8.47 -3.99 7.73
N ALA A 43 8.80 -3.23 6.68
CA ALA A 43 10.11 -2.57 6.51
C ALA A 43 10.33 -1.48 7.57
N ILE A 44 9.34 -0.60 7.79
CA ILE A 44 9.43 0.48 8.77
C ILE A 44 9.68 -0.09 10.17
N ILE A 45 8.90 -1.10 10.58
CA ILE A 45 9.03 -1.72 11.92
C ILE A 45 10.38 -2.46 12.05
N TYR A 46 10.86 -3.12 10.98
CA TYR A 46 12.17 -3.77 10.98
C TYR A 46 13.32 -2.79 11.21
N HIS A 47 13.31 -1.68 10.47
CA HIS A 47 14.41 -0.75 10.45
C HIS A 47 14.39 0.22 11.63
N ALA A 48 13.21 0.64 12.09
CA ALA A 48 13.05 1.71 13.08
C ALA A 48 13.98 1.60 14.31
N PRO A 49 14.19 0.44 14.96
CA PRO A 49 15.07 0.32 16.12
C PRO A 49 16.56 0.53 15.82
N ASN A 50 16.97 0.37 14.55
CA ASN A 50 18.37 0.25 14.13
C ASN A 50 18.83 1.45 13.26
N VAL A 51 18.01 2.48 13.10
CA VAL A 51 18.35 3.68 12.33
C VAL A 51 19.36 4.54 13.10
N THR A 52 20.51 4.81 12.50
CA THR A 52 21.49 5.77 13.04
C THR A 52 21.02 7.21 12.86
N GLU A 53 21.50 8.14 13.70
CA GLU A 53 21.13 9.57 13.60
C GLU A 53 21.31 10.16 12.19
N SER A 54 22.44 9.83 11.54
CA SER A 54 22.73 10.25 10.16
C SER A 54 21.75 9.73 9.12
N ASN A 55 21.07 8.63 9.41
CA ASN A 55 20.13 7.95 8.52
C ASN A 55 18.67 8.34 8.76
N VAL A 56 18.35 8.94 9.92
CA VAL A 56 16.98 9.37 10.28
C VAL A 56 16.30 10.17 9.17
N PRO A 57 16.93 11.20 8.55
CA PRO A 57 16.24 11.97 7.52
C PRO A 57 15.82 11.13 6.30
N SER A 58 16.66 10.18 5.87
CA SER A 58 16.32 9.30 4.75
C SER A 58 15.22 8.30 5.10
N PHE A 59 15.26 7.78 6.34
CA PHE A 59 14.26 6.84 6.85
C PHE A 59 12.89 7.50 7.00
N ILE A 60 12.83 8.71 7.55
CA ILE A 60 11.55 9.40 7.74
C ILE A 60 10.99 9.87 6.39
N LYS A 61 11.82 10.23 5.41
CA LYS A 61 11.35 10.48 4.03
C LYS A 61 10.69 9.24 3.42
N PHE A 62 11.24 8.05 3.64
CA PHE A 62 10.59 6.80 3.22
C PHE A 62 9.25 6.60 3.94
N CYS A 63 9.22 6.77 5.26
CA CYS A 63 7.98 6.66 6.05
C CYS A 63 6.89 7.63 5.56
N ARG A 64 7.27 8.87 5.22
CA ARG A 64 6.37 9.87 4.63
C ARG A 64 5.81 9.44 3.29
N ALA A 65 6.64 8.90 2.40
CA ALA A 65 6.18 8.38 1.12
C ALA A 65 5.18 7.22 1.30
N VAL A 66 5.39 6.35 2.30
CA VAL A 66 4.43 5.30 2.65
C VAL A 66 3.12 5.91 3.16
N GLY A 67 3.22 6.96 3.99
CA GLY A 67 2.09 7.79 4.43
C GLY A 67 1.26 8.31 3.26
N ASP A 68 1.93 8.97 2.30
CA ASP A 68 1.28 9.55 1.12
C ASP A 68 0.57 8.45 0.29
N VAL A 69 1.19 7.28 0.09
CA VAL A 69 0.54 6.15 -0.62
C VAL A 69 -0.72 5.65 0.09
N VAL A 70 -0.69 5.53 1.41
CA VAL A 70 -1.85 5.09 2.21
C VAL A 70 -2.98 6.13 2.13
N HIS A 71 -2.66 7.42 2.20
CA HIS A 71 -3.65 8.49 2.02
C HIS A 71 -4.29 8.44 0.64
N GLU A 72 -3.47 8.40 -0.41
CA GLU A 72 -3.94 8.46 -1.81
C GLU A 72 -4.78 7.24 -2.20
N HIS A 73 -4.42 6.06 -1.70
CA HIS A 73 -5.15 4.81 -1.91
C HIS A 73 -6.57 4.88 -1.35
N HIS A 74 -6.72 5.12 -0.05
CA HIS A 74 -8.04 5.17 0.58
C HIS A 74 -8.86 6.39 0.14
N GLN A 75 -8.21 7.50 -0.21
CA GLN A 75 -8.90 8.63 -0.84
C GLN A 75 -9.48 8.25 -2.21
N THR A 76 -8.76 7.45 -3.01
CA THR A 76 -9.25 6.99 -4.31
C THR A 76 -10.44 6.04 -4.14
N GLU A 77 -10.41 5.19 -3.12
CA GLU A 77 -11.56 4.33 -2.78
C GLU A 77 -12.79 5.14 -2.44
N GLU A 78 -12.70 6.04 -1.46
CA GLU A 78 -13.86 6.79 -0.96
C GLU A 78 -14.41 7.81 -1.96
N GLU A 79 -13.56 8.39 -2.81
CA GLU A 79 -14.02 9.39 -3.79
C GLU A 79 -14.47 8.77 -5.13
N VAL A 80 -14.04 7.55 -5.45
CA VAL A 80 -14.27 6.94 -6.77
C VAL A 80 -14.80 5.51 -6.67
N MET A 81 -14.05 4.60 -6.06
CA MET A 81 -14.33 3.17 -6.13
C MET A 81 -15.60 2.79 -5.36
N PHE A 82 -15.69 3.18 -4.10
CA PHE A 82 -16.82 2.85 -3.23
C PHE A 82 -18.12 3.51 -3.72
N PRO A 83 -18.16 4.80 -4.08
CA PRO A 83 -19.36 5.39 -4.67
C PRO A 83 -19.83 4.64 -5.93
N TYR A 84 -18.90 4.26 -6.82
CA TYR A 84 -19.24 3.51 -8.03
C TYR A 84 -19.83 2.13 -7.71
N PHE A 85 -19.31 1.45 -6.68
CA PHE A 85 -19.88 0.18 -6.23
C PHE A 85 -21.24 0.34 -5.59
N GLU A 86 -21.47 1.36 -4.77
CA GLU A 86 -22.77 1.59 -4.16
C GLU A 86 -23.87 1.91 -5.18
N GLU A 87 -23.54 2.51 -6.32
CA GLU A 87 -24.48 2.69 -7.44
C GLU A 87 -25.04 1.35 -7.96
N LYS A 88 -24.26 0.26 -7.84
CA LYS A 88 -24.61 -1.07 -8.38
C LYS A 88 -25.04 -2.08 -7.32
N LEU A 89 -24.39 -2.06 -6.17
CA LEU A 89 -24.60 -2.98 -5.06
C LEU A 89 -25.66 -2.46 -4.06
N GLY A 90 -25.98 -1.17 -4.13
CA GLY A 90 -26.89 -0.49 -3.21
C GLY A 90 -26.13 0.36 -2.19
N LYS A 91 -26.80 1.41 -1.73
CA LYS A 91 -26.27 2.34 -0.73
C LYS A 91 -25.87 1.61 0.56
N GLY A 92 -24.69 1.91 1.08
CA GLY A 92 -24.14 1.31 2.30
C GLY A 92 -23.48 -0.05 2.07
N ALA A 93 -23.36 -0.51 0.82
CA ALA A 93 -22.64 -1.75 0.51
C ALA A 93 -21.15 -1.66 0.90
N MET A 94 -20.58 -0.45 0.96
CA MET A 94 -19.18 -0.22 1.29
C MET A 94 -18.98 0.40 2.69
N ASP A 95 -20.05 0.59 3.47
CA ASP A 95 -19.99 1.24 4.80
C ASP A 95 -19.01 0.54 5.75
N ALA A 96 -18.88 -0.79 5.66
CA ALA A 96 -17.94 -1.54 6.51
C ALA A 96 -16.48 -1.10 6.26
N ASN A 97 -16.06 -0.97 5.00
CA ASN A 97 -14.73 -0.52 4.64
C ASN A 97 -14.52 0.95 5.03
N VAL A 98 -15.49 1.82 4.73
CA VAL A 98 -15.45 3.24 5.12
C VAL A 98 -15.33 3.43 6.64
N ASN A 99 -16.10 2.65 7.42
CA ASN A 99 -16.01 2.73 8.88
C ASN A 99 -14.64 2.27 9.39
N GLN A 100 -14.04 1.24 8.77
CA GLN A 100 -12.68 0.83 9.11
C GLN A 100 -11.66 1.92 8.77
N HIS A 101 -11.80 2.64 7.66
CA HIS A 101 -10.96 3.82 7.35
C HIS A 101 -11.03 4.85 8.49
N HIS A 102 -12.25 5.20 8.90
CA HIS A 102 -12.46 6.15 10.01
C HIS A 102 -11.86 5.68 11.33
N ASP A 103 -11.74 4.36 11.56
CA ASP A 103 -11.17 3.81 12.79
C ASP A 103 -9.63 3.95 12.85
N PHE A 104 -8.91 3.86 11.72
CA PHE A 104 -7.44 3.89 11.70
C PHE A 104 -6.83 5.21 11.20
N MET A 105 -7.52 5.95 10.33
CA MET A 105 -6.97 7.14 9.68
C MET A 105 -6.57 8.25 10.68
N PRO A 106 -7.36 8.59 11.72
CA PRO A 106 -6.98 9.65 12.65
C PRO A 106 -5.64 9.39 13.37
N GLN A 107 -5.38 8.16 13.80
CA GLN A 107 -4.14 7.79 14.48
C GLN A 107 -2.99 7.66 13.48
N PHE A 108 -3.29 7.28 12.24
CA PHE A 108 -2.31 7.31 11.15
C PHE A 108 -1.87 8.74 10.81
N ASP A 109 -2.79 9.69 10.84
CA ASP A 109 -2.50 11.13 10.67
C ASP A 109 -1.60 11.66 11.79
N GLU A 110 -1.87 11.28 13.05
CA GLU A 110 -0.98 11.61 14.18
C GLU A 110 0.47 11.13 13.95
N TRP A 111 0.64 9.91 13.44
CA TRP A 111 1.97 9.38 13.11
C TRP A 111 2.60 10.10 11.91
N ASN A 112 1.82 10.41 10.88
CA ASN A 112 2.30 11.16 9.71
C ASN A 112 2.73 12.60 10.05
N GLU A 113 2.04 13.26 10.97
CA GLU A 113 2.44 14.56 11.51
C GLU A 113 3.70 14.46 12.37
N HIS A 114 3.84 13.40 13.16
CA HIS A 114 5.08 13.15 13.90
C HIS A 114 6.28 12.96 12.96
N CYS A 115 6.12 12.25 11.83
CA CYS A 115 7.13 12.16 10.77
C CYS A 115 7.53 13.55 10.22
N LYS A 116 6.56 14.44 9.98
CA LYS A 116 6.84 15.82 9.51
C LYS A 116 7.68 16.60 10.53
N LYS A 117 7.32 16.53 11.81
CA LYS A 117 8.05 17.21 12.90
C LYS A 117 9.47 16.68 13.06
N ILE A 118 9.69 15.38 12.89
CA ILE A 118 11.05 14.81 12.91
C ILE A 118 11.88 15.36 11.74
N LEU A 119 11.32 15.42 10.53
CA LEU A 119 12.03 15.98 9.37
C LEU A 119 12.33 17.47 9.50
N ALA A 120 11.46 18.23 10.17
CA ALA A 120 11.66 19.63 10.48
C ALA A 120 12.63 19.89 11.65
N ASN A 121 13.16 18.84 12.28
CA ASN A 121 13.95 18.90 13.53
C ASN A 121 13.20 19.54 14.72
N GLU A 122 11.86 19.50 14.71
CA GLU A 122 11.02 19.96 15.82
C GLU A 122 10.84 18.90 16.90
N GLU A 123 10.96 17.61 16.52
CA GLU A 123 10.96 16.48 17.44
C GLU A 123 12.14 15.54 17.15
N LYS A 124 12.75 14.97 18.21
CA LYS A 124 13.80 13.96 18.06
C LYS A 124 13.19 12.60 17.71
N TYR A 125 13.85 11.88 16.81
CA TYR A 125 13.49 10.49 16.53
C TYR A 125 13.78 9.58 17.73
N GLU A 126 12.74 8.92 18.23
CA GLU A 126 12.82 7.94 19.31
C GLU A 126 12.05 6.69 18.87
N SER A 127 12.77 5.61 18.56
CA SER A 127 12.23 4.43 17.87
C SER A 127 11.04 3.79 18.58
N THR A 128 11.07 3.72 19.90
CA THR A 128 9.98 3.14 20.71
C THR A 128 8.71 3.97 20.61
N LYS A 129 8.81 5.31 20.72
CA LYS A 129 7.67 6.23 20.53
C LYS A 129 7.14 6.11 19.11
N PHE A 130 8.03 6.14 18.13
CA PHE A 130 7.71 6.09 16.71
C PHE A 130 6.91 4.84 16.33
N ILE A 131 7.39 3.65 16.73
CA ILE A 131 6.70 2.37 16.48
C ILE A 131 5.38 2.32 17.26
N THR A 132 5.36 2.76 18.52
CA THR A 132 4.13 2.77 19.32
C THR A 132 3.04 3.61 18.67
N MET A 133 3.38 4.78 18.12
CA MET A 133 2.42 5.63 17.39
C MET A 133 1.93 4.94 16.12
N LEU A 134 2.83 4.37 15.31
CA LEU A 134 2.47 3.66 14.09
C LEU A 134 1.52 2.47 14.35
N ARG A 135 1.74 1.72 15.43
CA ARG A 135 0.94 0.54 15.76
C ARG A 135 -0.48 0.84 16.21
N ARG A 136 -0.78 2.08 16.61
CA ARG A 136 -2.16 2.50 16.97
C ARG A 136 -3.10 2.48 15.77
N SER A 137 -2.59 2.64 14.56
CA SER A 137 -3.36 2.54 13.31
C SER A 137 -3.06 1.27 12.52
N THR A 138 -1.80 0.85 12.43
CA THR A 138 -1.42 -0.27 11.54
C THR A 138 -2.01 -1.63 11.93
N ASP A 139 -2.30 -1.88 13.21
CA ASP A 139 -3.01 -3.10 13.62
C ASP A 139 -4.45 -3.14 13.07
N LEU A 140 -5.15 -1.99 13.01
CA LEU A 140 -6.50 -1.85 12.45
C LEU A 140 -6.48 -1.85 10.93
N LEU A 141 -5.55 -1.09 10.33
CA LEU A 141 -5.33 -1.06 8.89
C LEU A 141 -5.00 -2.46 8.36
N SER A 142 -4.15 -3.24 9.03
CA SER A 142 -3.84 -4.61 8.59
C SER A 142 -5.07 -5.52 8.56
N ALA A 143 -6.05 -5.32 9.44
CA ALA A 143 -7.30 -6.07 9.39
C ALA A 143 -8.19 -5.59 8.23
N HIS A 144 -8.34 -4.28 8.08
CA HIS A 144 -9.07 -3.66 6.97
C HIS A 144 -8.59 -4.14 5.60
N LEU A 145 -7.27 -4.15 5.37
CA LEU A 145 -6.69 -4.59 4.11
C LEU A 145 -7.07 -6.04 3.75
N VAL A 146 -7.35 -6.89 4.74
CA VAL A 146 -7.83 -8.27 4.52
C VAL A 146 -9.35 -8.29 4.31
N ASP A 147 -10.09 -7.57 5.16
CA ASP A 147 -11.55 -7.54 5.19
C ASP A 147 -12.16 -6.92 3.92
N GLU A 148 -11.43 -6.04 3.23
CA GLU A 148 -11.90 -5.45 1.99
C GLU A 148 -11.92 -6.45 0.81
N ILE A 149 -10.95 -7.37 0.75
CA ILE A 149 -10.76 -8.25 -0.42
C ILE A 149 -12.03 -9.03 -0.82
N PRO A 150 -12.78 -9.64 0.13
CA PRO A 150 -14.05 -10.32 -0.19
C PRO A 150 -15.10 -9.44 -0.89
N THR A 151 -15.06 -8.11 -0.69
CA THR A 151 -16.00 -7.18 -1.32
C THR A 151 -15.75 -7.00 -2.82
N LEU A 152 -14.55 -7.40 -3.28
CA LEU A 152 -14.07 -7.26 -4.66
C LEU A 152 -14.06 -8.60 -5.42
N GLU A 153 -14.59 -9.67 -4.82
CA GLU A 153 -14.51 -11.00 -5.42
C GLU A 153 -15.20 -11.08 -6.78
N ALA A 154 -14.63 -11.94 -7.64
CA ALA A 154 -15.12 -12.15 -9.00
C ALA A 154 -16.61 -12.54 -9.05
N SER A 155 -17.12 -13.21 -8.02
CA SER A 155 -18.53 -13.60 -7.91
C SER A 155 -19.44 -12.36 -7.85
N ILE A 156 -19.08 -11.36 -7.05
CA ILE A 156 -19.78 -10.07 -6.93
C ILE A 156 -19.60 -9.29 -8.22
N MET A 157 -18.36 -9.15 -8.69
CA MET A 157 -18.06 -8.40 -9.91
C MET A 157 -18.85 -8.92 -11.11
N LYS A 158 -18.85 -10.24 -11.35
CA LYS A 158 -19.58 -10.87 -12.47
C LYS A 158 -21.10 -10.74 -12.35
N SER A 159 -21.62 -10.68 -11.12
CA SER A 159 -23.08 -10.62 -10.89
C SER A 159 -23.63 -9.21 -11.05
N HIS A 160 -22.82 -8.18 -10.84
CA HIS A 160 -23.29 -6.79 -10.74
C HIS A 160 -22.69 -5.83 -11.78
N PHE A 161 -21.63 -6.22 -12.48
CA PHE A 161 -20.92 -5.34 -13.42
C PHE A 161 -20.67 -6.02 -14.76
N SER A 162 -20.90 -5.28 -15.84
CA SER A 162 -20.40 -5.62 -17.17
C SER A 162 -18.93 -5.22 -17.35
N ASP A 163 -18.26 -5.80 -18.34
CA ASP A 163 -16.91 -5.38 -18.74
C ASP A 163 -16.82 -3.88 -19.04
N ALA A 164 -17.86 -3.30 -19.65
CA ALA A 164 -17.87 -1.88 -20.01
C ALA A 164 -17.87 -0.99 -18.76
N GLU A 165 -18.63 -1.39 -17.73
CA GLU A 165 -18.70 -0.68 -16.45
C GLU A 165 -17.38 -0.81 -15.67
N LEU A 166 -16.77 -2.00 -15.65
CA LEU A 166 -15.46 -2.15 -15.02
C LEU A 166 -14.37 -1.38 -15.77
N ARG A 167 -14.40 -1.32 -17.10
CA ARG A 167 -13.49 -0.45 -17.87
C ARG A 167 -13.68 1.02 -17.54
N GLU A 168 -14.93 1.46 -17.38
CA GLU A 168 -15.23 2.83 -16.98
C GLU A 168 -14.66 3.13 -15.60
N LEU A 169 -14.85 2.23 -14.63
CA LEU A 169 -14.27 2.33 -13.29
C LEU A 169 -12.75 2.47 -13.35
N GLU A 170 -12.06 1.60 -14.09
CA GLU A 170 -10.60 1.66 -14.27
C GLU A 170 -10.12 2.99 -14.84
N ILE A 171 -10.86 3.58 -15.79
CA ILE A 171 -10.55 4.90 -16.35
C ILE A 171 -10.70 5.98 -15.28
N ARG A 172 -11.77 5.93 -14.46
CA ARG A 172 -12.01 6.89 -13.36
C ARG A 172 -10.93 6.79 -12.29
N ILE A 173 -10.57 5.58 -11.87
CA ILE A 173 -9.48 5.31 -10.93
C ILE A 173 -8.15 5.84 -11.50
N GLY A 174 -7.83 5.48 -12.75
CA GLY A 174 -6.60 5.94 -13.42
C GLY A 174 -6.50 7.47 -13.51
N LYS A 175 -7.62 8.15 -13.77
CA LYS A 175 -7.67 9.62 -13.76
C LYS A 175 -7.44 10.18 -12.36
N LYS A 176 -8.10 9.64 -11.33
CA LYS A 176 -7.92 10.08 -9.95
C LYS A 176 -6.47 9.88 -9.49
N ILE A 177 -5.88 8.73 -9.81
CA ILE A 177 -4.45 8.45 -9.55
C ILE A 177 -3.55 9.49 -10.21
N GLN A 178 -3.82 9.88 -11.46
CA GLN A 178 -3.04 10.94 -12.13
C GLN A 178 -3.18 12.32 -11.47
N GLU A 179 -4.31 12.59 -10.81
CA GLU A 179 -4.58 13.86 -10.12
C GLU A 179 -3.94 13.91 -8.73
N CYS A 180 -3.95 12.81 -7.97
CA CYS A 180 -3.45 12.78 -6.59
C CYS A 180 -2.02 12.26 -6.46
N ILE A 181 -1.62 11.25 -7.25
CA ILE A 181 -0.35 10.54 -7.03
C ILE A 181 0.79 11.23 -7.76
N SER A 182 1.78 11.65 -6.97
CA SER A 182 3.02 12.18 -7.52
C SER A 182 3.84 11.07 -8.18
N VAL A 183 4.25 11.26 -9.44
CA VAL A 183 5.16 10.32 -10.11
C VAL A 183 6.49 10.10 -9.35
N TRP A 184 6.82 11.01 -8.43
CA TRP A 184 7.99 10.94 -7.56
C TRP A 184 7.91 9.87 -6.46
N ILE A 185 6.71 9.45 -6.06
CA ILE A 185 6.52 8.40 -5.02
C ILE A 185 6.32 7.00 -5.61
N MET A 186 6.19 6.88 -6.94
CA MET A 186 6.13 5.61 -7.68
C MET A 186 7.24 4.60 -7.34
N PRO A 187 8.47 4.99 -6.95
CA PRO A 187 9.46 4.02 -6.51
C PRO A 187 9.04 3.13 -5.33
N ILE A 188 8.07 3.52 -4.50
CA ILE A 188 7.51 2.64 -3.46
C ILE A 188 7.02 1.32 -4.04
N LEU A 189 6.38 1.37 -5.21
CA LEU A 189 5.86 0.19 -5.88
C LEU A 189 6.96 -0.85 -6.13
N PHE A 190 8.21 -0.40 -6.34
CA PHE A 190 9.34 -1.30 -6.56
C PHE A 190 9.96 -1.77 -5.25
N VAL A 191 10.27 -0.84 -4.35
CA VAL A 191 11.02 -1.18 -3.12
C VAL A 191 10.15 -1.85 -2.06
N SER A 192 8.82 -1.83 -2.23
CA SER A 192 7.87 -2.54 -1.37
C SER A 192 7.07 -3.62 -2.12
N GLY A 193 7.20 -3.74 -3.44
CA GLY A 193 6.62 -4.83 -4.23
C GLY A 193 7.42 -6.13 -4.15
N ASP A 194 6.83 -7.26 -4.53
CA ASP A 194 7.52 -8.55 -4.62
C ASP A 194 6.97 -9.37 -5.80
N LEU A 195 7.79 -9.56 -6.82
CA LEU A 195 7.45 -10.33 -8.03
C LEU A 195 7.21 -11.81 -7.74
N SER A 196 7.68 -12.36 -6.62
CA SER A 196 7.36 -13.74 -6.24
C SER A 196 5.89 -13.91 -5.84
N TYR A 197 5.22 -12.82 -5.46
CA TYR A 197 3.82 -12.79 -5.06
C TYR A 197 2.92 -12.24 -6.18
N ASN A 198 3.39 -11.19 -6.86
CA ASN A 198 2.68 -10.52 -7.95
C ASN A 198 3.59 -10.44 -9.18
N SER A 199 3.83 -11.58 -9.83
CA SER A 199 4.79 -11.69 -10.95
C SER A 199 4.43 -10.83 -12.17
N TRP A 200 3.19 -10.34 -12.20
CA TRP A 200 2.61 -9.50 -13.23
C TRP A 200 2.82 -8.01 -13.01
N PHE A 201 3.21 -7.61 -11.80
CA PHE A 201 3.38 -6.21 -11.47
C PHE A 201 4.83 -5.77 -11.74
N PRO A 202 5.11 -4.70 -12.50
CA PRO A 202 4.21 -3.60 -12.84
C PRO A 202 3.89 -3.53 -14.34
N ASP A 203 3.39 -4.59 -14.98
CA ASP A 203 3.14 -4.61 -16.43
C ASP A 203 2.03 -3.63 -16.85
N GLU A 204 1.17 -3.19 -15.91
CA GLU A 204 0.13 -2.17 -16.15
C GLU A 204 0.68 -0.74 -16.24
N ILE A 205 1.87 -0.48 -15.70
CA ILE A 205 2.43 0.87 -15.64
C ILE A 205 3.13 1.18 -16.98
N PRO A 206 2.83 2.31 -17.64
CA PRO A 206 3.48 2.65 -18.89
C PRO A 206 5.02 2.66 -18.79
N THR A 207 5.70 2.01 -19.74
CA THR A 207 7.18 1.87 -19.74
C THR A 207 7.94 3.18 -19.50
N PRO A 208 7.55 4.34 -20.06
CA PRO A 208 8.22 5.62 -19.77
C PRO A 208 8.11 6.03 -18.29
N VAL A 209 6.98 5.73 -17.64
CA VAL A 209 6.76 6.01 -16.21
C VAL A 209 7.64 5.10 -15.35
N ILE A 210 7.70 3.80 -15.69
CA ILE A 210 8.62 2.87 -15.03
C ILE A 210 10.07 3.34 -15.17
N PHE A 211 10.48 3.75 -16.37
CA PHE A 211 11.83 4.25 -16.62
C PHE A 211 12.13 5.48 -15.77
N PHE A 212 11.23 6.47 -15.75
CA PHE A 212 11.38 7.67 -14.92
C PHE A 212 11.50 7.29 -13.44
N ALA A 213 10.57 6.49 -12.93
CA ALA A 213 10.54 6.11 -11.52
C ALA A 213 11.84 5.39 -11.13
N ARG A 214 12.24 4.38 -11.92
CA ARG A 214 13.45 3.59 -11.66
C ARG A 214 14.72 4.41 -11.77
N HIS A 215 14.90 5.23 -12.80
CA HIS A 215 16.22 5.80 -13.13
C HIS A 215 16.38 7.27 -12.70
N ILE A 216 15.28 7.99 -12.54
CA ILE A 216 15.29 9.42 -12.21
C ILE A 216 14.80 9.61 -10.78
N ALA A 217 13.56 9.23 -10.45
CA ALA A 217 13.00 9.45 -9.12
C ALA A 217 13.78 8.71 -8.03
N MET A 218 14.15 7.44 -8.25
CA MET A 218 14.99 6.70 -7.31
C MET A 218 16.37 7.34 -7.10
N ARG A 219 16.98 7.84 -8.17
CA ARG A 219 18.30 8.48 -8.08
C ARG A 219 18.24 9.79 -7.29
N ILE A 220 17.18 10.58 -7.49
CA ILE A 220 16.97 11.86 -6.80
C ILE A 220 16.57 11.65 -5.34
N GLY A 221 15.65 10.73 -5.05
CA GLY A 221 15.29 10.39 -3.67
C GLY A 221 16.42 9.69 -2.90
N GLY A 222 17.35 9.06 -3.61
CA GLY A 222 18.60 8.54 -3.06
C GLY A 222 18.37 7.50 -1.97
N ASP A 223 18.99 7.73 -0.81
CA ASP A 223 19.01 6.80 0.31
C ASP A 223 17.64 6.47 0.89
N MET A 224 16.59 7.25 0.67
CA MET A 224 15.27 6.92 1.21
C MET A 224 14.74 5.59 0.66
N TRP A 225 15.12 5.21 -0.56
CA TRP A 225 14.61 3.99 -1.18
C TRP A 225 15.27 2.71 -0.65
N LYS A 226 16.37 2.82 0.11
CA LYS A 226 17.06 1.65 0.68
C LYS A 226 16.26 0.96 1.79
N TRP A 227 15.27 1.66 2.37
CA TRP A 227 14.47 1.20 3.50
C TRP A 227 13.31 0.27 3.13
N GLY A 228 12.96 0.16 1.84
CA GLY A 228 12.00 -0.85 1.40
C GLY A 228 12.58 -2.27 1.46
N GLN A 229 11.74 -3.30 1.47
CA GLN A 229 12.19 -4.69 1.56
C GLN A 229 12.69 -5.28 0.24
N SER A 230 12.38 -4.64 -0.87
CA SER A 230 12.75 -5.08 -2.22
C SER A 230 13.69 -4.11 -2.90
N ASP A 231 14.35 -4.58 -3.95
CA ASP A 231 15.17 -3.74 -4.81
C ASP A 231 14.33 -3.00 -5.87
N ARG A 232 14.99 -2.22 -6.71
CA ARG A 232 14.36 -1.44 -7.79
C ARG A 232 13.68 -2.28 -8.89
N TYR A 233 13.86 -3.60 -8.86
CA TYR A 233 13.28 -4.57 -9.77
C TYR A 233 12.23 -5.45 -9.07
N CYS A 234 11.70 -5.01 -7.92
CA CYS A 234 10.69 -5.73 -7.15
C CYS A 234 11.18 -7.11 -6.68
N GLN A 235 12.49 -7.28 -6.49
CA GLN A 235 13.07 -8.51 -5.94
C GLN A 235 13.26 -8.35 -4.44
N LEU A 236 12.66 -9.24 -3.65
CA LEU A 236 12.80 -9.24 -2.20
C LEU A 236 14.26 -9.45 -1.80
N LYS A 237 14.81 -8.55 -0.97
CA LYS A 237 16.19 -8.64 -0.50
C LYS A 237 16.35 -9.83 0.45
N ASN A 238 17.56 -10.42 0.46
CA ASN A 238 17.81 -11.70 1.12
C ASN A 238 17.53 -11.67 2.63
N GLU A 239 17.80 -10.54 3.28
CA GLU A 239 17.56 -10.31 4.71
C GLU A 239 16.08 -10.38 5.11
N PHE A 240 15.16 -10.17 4.16
CA PHE A 240 13.71 -10.21 4.43
C PHE A 240 13.05 -11.54 4.06
N LYS A 241 13.72 -12.41 3.30
CA LYS A 241 13.17 -13.72 2.90
C LYS A 241 12.68 -14.56 4.10
N PRO A 242 13.42 -14.65 5.23
CA PRO A 242 12.96 -15.42 6.40
C PRO A 242 11.64 -14.94 7.01
N MET A 243 11.23 -13.68 6.79
CA MET A 243 9.97 -13.13 7.31
C MET A 243 8.75 -13.80 6.68
N TYR A 244 8.88 -14.34 5.48
CA TYR A 244 7.74 -14.79 4.66
C TYR A 244 7.77 -16.30 4.33
N THR A 245 8.89 -16.98 4.57
CA THR A 245 9.00 -18.44 4.41
C THR A 245 8.39 -19.25 5.57
N ALA A 246 8.16 -18.64 6.73
CA ALA A 246 7.52 -19.31 7.87
C ALA A 246 5.98 -19.26 7.85
N ALA A 247 5.39 -18.45 6.97
CA ALA A 247 3.94 -18.27 6.85
C ALA A 247 3.31 -19.16 5.75
N SER A 248 4.11 -20.00 5.08
CA SER A 248 3.72 -20.85 3.95
C SER A 248 3.79 -22.36 4.26
N SER A 249 3.90 -22.73 5.54
CA SER A 249 3.87 -24.12 6.02
C SER A 249 2.65 -24.40 6.90
#